data_AF-A0A3B9CRI9-F1
#
_entry.id   AF-A0A3B9CRI9-F1
#
_cell.length_a   1.000
_cell.length_b   1.000
_cell.length_c   1.000
_cell.angle_alpha   90.00
_cell.angle_beta   90.00
_cell.angle_gamma   90.00
#
_symmetry.space_group_name_H-M   'P 1'
#
loop_
_entity.id
_entity.type
_entity.pdbx_description
1 polymer ?
#
loop_
_entity_poly.entity_id
_entity_poly.type
_entity_poly.pdbx_seq_one_letter_code
_entity_poly.pdbx_strand_id
1 'polypeptide(L)'
;MTRPFINTLSIVGDVRHRQFQPLCLELAQHAGTVHHFETPDHVETPSEQEQTVTVVLQAWSDQYSRSQISRLAGLHIFGRLYCCYGPACESDARNRDLWPDAVRVSLRLARETILADLRERKETLPLTAAADEVFAHRVIRTLSGPPIGRVAIITPDAALRKSLSQLLTHAGISSVGHDLLTGTEAEPDEAVDIVLHDLDPWGAWIERSLTHAAELYPFAESKGLASMPDAGLMTELADLPVSEIIPKLDAVNALLPALTRPA
;
A
#
# COMPACT_ATOMS: atom_id res chain seq x y z
N MET A 1 12.52 22.65 -15.11
CA MET A 1 12.64 22.57 -13.64
C MET A 1 11.24 22.69 -13.06
N THR A 2 10.78 21.66 -12.36
CA THR A 2 9.45 21.63 -11.72
C THR A 2 9.48 22.57 -10.51
N ARG A 3 8.47 23.43 -10.36
CA ARG A 3 8.39 24.35 -9.21
C ARG A 3 8.21 23.51 -7.93
N PRO A 4 8.94 23.80 -6.84
CA PRO A 4 8.73 23.09 -5.57
C PRO A 4 7.29 23.31 -5.11
N PHE A 5 6.67 22.24 -4.62
CA PHE A 5 5.31 22.27 -4.03
C PHE A 5 5.31 21.89 -2.55
N ILE A 6 6.49 21.63 -1.99
CA ILE A 6 6.74 21.62 -0.54
C ILE A 6 7.53 22.88 -0.24
N ASN A 7 7.07 23.71 0.68
CA ASN A 7 7.85 24.88 1.09
C ASN A 7 9.03 24.42 1.94
N THR A 8 8.72 23.66 2.99
CA THR A 8 9.67 23.25 4.01
C THR A 8 9.53 21.74 4.26
N LEU A 9 10.63 21.00 4.08
CA LEU A 9 10.71 19.57 4.36
C LEU A 9 11.63 19.34 5.56
N SER A 10 11.09 18.79 6.64
CA SER A 10 11.86 18.35 7.81
C SER A 10 12.02 16.85 7.78
N ILE A 11 13.26 16.37 7.68
CA ILE A 11 13.59 14.94 7.72
C ILE A 11 14.22 14.61 9.08
N VAL A 12 13.63 13.65 9.79
CA VAL A 12 14.06 13.24 11.13
C VAL A 12 14.60 11.81 11.08
N GLY A 13 15.84 11.60 11.53
CA GLY A 13 16.51 10.30 11.56
C GLY A 13 17.74 10.22 10.64
N ASP A 14 18.28 9.01 10.47
CA ASP A 14 19.51 8.81 9.69
C ASP A 14 19.23 8.78 8.18
N VAL A 15 19.37 9.94 7.54
CA VAL A 15 19.23 10.10 6.08
C VAL A 15 20.30 9.34 5.27
N ARG A 16 21.40 8.93 5.90
CA ARG A 16 22.46 8.15 5.27
C ARG A 16 22.18 6.65 5.31
N HIS A 17 21.18 6.23 6.09
CA HIS A 17 20.79 4.84 6.14
C HIS A 17 20.30 4.40 4.76
N ARG A 18 20.95 3.37 4.20
CA ARG A 18 20.83 2.98 2.79
C ARG A 18 19.39 2.79 2.31
N GLN A 19 18.51 2.26 3.17
CA GLN A 19 17.10 2.03 2.83
C GLN A 19 16.30 3.34 2.62
N PHE A 20 16.62 4.43 3.35
CA PHE A 20 15.86 5.68 3.28
C PHE A 20 16.40 6.67 2.27
N GLN A 21 17.66 6.52 1.86
CA GLN A 21 18.33 7.45 0.95
C GLN A 21 17.54 7.73 -0.35
N PRO A 22 16.93 6.74 -1.04
CA PRO A 22 16.14 7.01 -2.23
C PRO A 22 14.95 7.94 -1.96
N LEU A 23 14.20 7.69 -0.88
CA LEU A 23 13.06 8.49 -0.47
C LEU A 23 13.48 9.94 -0.15
N CYS A 24 14.55 10.11 0.64
CA CYS A 24 15.03 11.44 1.02
C CYS A 24 15.47 12.27 -0.18
N LEU A 25 16.24 11.65 -1.10
CA LEU A 25 16.71 12.33 -2.32
C LEU A 25 15.54 12.78 -3.18
N GLU A 26 14.51 11.97 -3.30
CA GLU A 26 13.34 12.31 -4.11
C GLU A 26 12.48 13.40 -3.47
N LEU A 27 12.15 13.30 -2.18
CA LEU A 27 11.37 14.33 -1.49
C LEU A 27 12.08 15.69 -1.52
N ALA A 28 13.41 15.70 -1.40
CA ALA A 28 14.22 16.92 -1.49
C ALA A 28 14.11 17.62 -2.87
N GLN A 29 13.85 16.89 -3.96
CA GLN A 29 13.64 17.49 -5.29
C GLN A 29 12.35 18.31 -5.38
N HIS A 30 11.42 18.10 -4.45
CA HIS A 30 10.12 18.77 -4.42
C HIS A 30 10.02 19.88 -3.37
N ALA A 31 11.07 20.05 -2.55
CA ALA A 31 11.13 21.00 -1.46
C ALA A 31 11.90 22.28 -1.82
N GLY A 32 11.40 23.42 -1.36
CA GLY A 32 12.12 24.69 -1.40
C GLY A 32 13.28 24.71 -0.40
N THR A 33 13.00 24.29 0.84
CA THR A 33 13.97 24.19 1.92
C THR A 33 13.92 22.79 2.55
N VAL A 34 15.08 22.25 2.90
CA VAL A 34 15.20 20.95 3.57
C VAL A 34 15.98 21.12 4.87
N HIS A 35 15.39 20.66 5.98
CA HIS A 35 16.01 20.60 7.30
C HIS A 35 16.19 19.15 7.72
N HIS A 36 17.37 18.82 8.23
CA HIS A 36 17.67 17.48 8.73
C HIS A 36 17.87 17.52 10.24
N PHE A 37 17.24 16.57 10.92
CA PHE A 37 17.33 16.40 12.36
C PHE A 37 17.70 14.95 12.66
N GLU A 38 18.66 14.70 13.55
CA GLU A 38 19.00 13.32 13.94
C GLU A 38 17.89 12.70 14.82
N THR A 39 17.22 13.53 15.62
CA THR A 39 16.21 13.11 16.60
C THR A 39 14.97 14.01 16.58
N PRO A 40 13.79 13.50 17.00
CA PRO A 40 12.56 14.28 17.05
C PRO A 40 12.60 15.49 18.00
N ASP A 41 13.52 15.50 18.98
CA ASP A 41 13.60 16.54 20.01
C ASP A 41 14.02 17.90 19.46
N HIS A 42 14.76 17.90 18.35
CA HIS A 42 15.25 19.13 17.71
C HIS A 42 14.29 19.73 16.69
N VAL A 43 13.17 19.05 16.41
CA VAL A 43 12.15 19.58 15.51
C VAL A 43 11.41 20.72 16.22
N GLU A 44 11.32 21.84 15.51
CA GLU A 44 10.60 23.04 15.94
C GLU A 44 9.16 23.05 15.44
N THR A 45 8.32 23.90 16.02
CA THR A 45 6.92 24.07 15.58
C THR A 45 6.91 24.64 14.16
N PRO A 46 6.21 24.01 13.20
CA PRO A 46 6.01 24.58 11.87
C PRO A 46 5.35 25.96 11.97
N SER A 47 5.73 26.90 11.10
CA SER A 47 4.97 28.13 10.97
C SER A 47 3.61 27.81 10.32
N GLU A 48 2.52 28.43 10.82
CA GLU A 48 1.16 28.19 10.31
C GLU A 48 0.98 28.60 8.84
N GLN A 49 1.89 29.41 8.30
CA GLN A 49 1.81 29.98 6.96
C GLN A 49 2.53 29.13 5.89
N GLU A 50 3.29 28.09 6.30
CA GLU A 50 4.09 27.29 5.39
C GLU A 50 3.53 25.88 5.20
N GLN A 51 3.51 25.41 3.94
CA GLN A 51 3.32 23.99 3.64
C GLN A 51 4.53 23.20 4.12
N THR A 52 4.53 22.88 5.41
CA THR A 52 5.58 22.13 6.09
C THR A 52 5.24 20.65 6.12
N VAL A 53 6.20 19.82 5.77
CA VAL A 53 6.09 18.36 5.79
C VAL A 53 7.21 17.81 6.66
N THR A 54 6.83 17.01 7.66
CA THR A 54 7.81 16.31 8.51
C THR A 54 7.76 14.82 8.23
N VAL A 55 8.92 14.26 7.88
CA VAL A 55 9.10 12.84 7.58
C VAL A 55 10.10 12.25 8.57
N VAL A 56 9.65 11.28 9.35
CA VAL A 56 10.45 10.54 10.33
C VAL A 56 10.88 9.22 9.73
N LEU A 57 12.16 8.90 9.81
CA LEU A 57 12.78 7.70 9.27
C LEU A 57 13.03 6.70 10.41
N GLN A 58 12.21 5.65 10.48
CA GLN A 58 12.30 4.65 11.54
C GLN A 58 12.84 3.31 11.00
N ALA A 59 14.10 3.01 11.27
CA ALA A 59 14.76 1.77 10.90
C ALA A 59 14.40 0.60 11.83
N TRP A 60 14.17 0.85 13.11
CA TRP A 60 13.79 -0.17 14.10
C TRP A 60 12.76 0.34 15.12
N SER A 61 12.03 -0.57 15.76
CA SER A 61 10.78 -0.25 16.46
C SER A 61 10.92 0.55 17.75
N ASP A 62 12.07 0.48 18.41
CA ASP A 62 12.42 1.22 19.63
C ASP A 62 13.39 2.39 19.38
N GLN A 63 13.55 2.81 18.12
CA GLN A 63 14.43 3.92 17.77
C GLN A 63 14.02 5.25 18.42
N TYR A 64 12.71 5.45 18.64
CA TYR A 64 12.16 6.67 19.22
C TYR A 64 11.31 6.35 20.45
N SER A 65 11.49 7.16 21.50
CA SER A 65 10.74 7.01 22.74
C SER A 65 9.31 7.55 22.59
N ARG A 66 8.41 7.08 23.46
CA ARG A 66 7.02 7.58 23.50
C ARG A 66 6.96 9.10 23.67
N SER A 67 7.83 9.69 24.51
CA SER A 67 7.85 11.15 24.73
C SER A 67 8.28 11.92 23.48
N GLN A 68 9.26 11.41 22.74
CA GLN A 68 9.69 11.99 21.46
C GLN A 68 8.55 11.98 20.44
N ILE A 69 7.86 10.84 20.32
CA ILE A 69 6.75 10.65 19.40
C ILE A 69 5.58 11.57 19.77
N SER A 70 5.16 11.59 21.04
CA SER A 70 4.05 12.43 21.49
C SER A 70 4.35 13.92 21.34
N ARG A 71 5.59 14.36 21.61
CA ARG A 71 6.01 15.75 21.37
C ARG A 71 5.86 16.09 19.89
N LEU A 72 6.44 15.26 19.00
CA LEU A 72 6.43 15.54 17.57
C LEU A 72 5.00 15.53 16.99
N ALA A 73 4.17 14.57 17.41
CA ALA A 73 2.75 14.51 17.05
C ALA A 73 2.01 15.78 17.49
N GLY A 74 2.26 16.27 18.72
CA GLY A 74 1.69 17.52 19.23
C GLY A 74 2.07 18.76 18.42
N LEU A 75 3.28 18.81 17.87
CA LEU A 75 3.72 19.88 16.97
C LEU A 75 3.01 19.86 15.61
N HIS A 76 2.43 18.73 15.22
CA HIS A 76 1.85 18.49 13.90
C HIS A 76 0.36 18.13 13.94
N ILE A 77 -0.39 18.60 14.94
CA ILE A 77 -1.84 18.34 15.03
C ILE A 77 -2.58 18.79 13.76
N PHE A 78 -2.15 19.89 13.15
CA PHE A 78 -2.66 20.42 11.89
C PHE A 78 -1.65 20.32 10.75
N GLY A 79 -0.50 19.69 11.01
CA GLY A 79 0.61 19.59 10.08
C GLY A 79 0.63 18.25 9.35
N ARG A 80 1.52 18.13 8.36
CA ARG A 80 1.74 16.88 7.64
C ARG A 80 2.90 16.13 8.28
N LEU A 81 2.59 15.07 9.02
CA LEU A 81 3.56 14.21 9.69
C LEU A 81 3.47 12.80 9.11
N TYR A 82 4.62 12.25 8.71
CA TYR A 82 4.76 10.87 8.25
C TYR A 82 5.85 10.17 9.04
N CYS A 83 5.56 8.97 9.53
CA CYS A 83 6.55 8.02 10.04
C CYS A 83 6.77 6.94 8.98
N CYS A 84 7.87 7.09 8.23
CA CYS A 84 8.32 6.14 7.22
C CYS A 84 9.14 5.04 7.89
N TYR A 85 8.55 3.87 8.06
CA TYR A 85 9.19 2.76 8.76
C TYR A 85 9.77 1.74 7.78
N GLY A 86 10.95 1.22 8.11
CA GLY A 86 11.66 0.19 7.34
C GLY A 86 11.14 -1.22 7.59
N PRO A 87 11.65 -2.23 6.85
CA PRO A 87 11.18 -3.62 6.93
C PRO A 87 11.25 -4.24 8.32
N ALA A 88 12.25 -3.86 9.14
CA ALA A 88 12.39 -4.37 10.50
C ALA A 88 11.25 -3.92 11.45
N CYS A 89 10.46 -2.92 11.05
CA CYS A 89 9.31 -2.43 11.80
C CYS A 89 7.96 -3.01 11.32
N GLU A 90 7.92 -3.69 10.17
CA GLU A 90 6.66 -4.18 9.56
C GLU A 90 5.96 -5.21 10.45
N SER A 91 6.72 -6.11 11.06
CA SER A 91 6.20 -7.14 11.97
C SER A 91 5.83 -6.58 13.35
N ASP A 92 6.49 -5.52 13.79
CA ASP A 92 6.29 -4.92 15.11
C ASP A 92 5.05 -4.02 15.20
N ALA A 93 4.45 -3.69 14.06
CA ALA A 93 3.18 -2.98 14.00
C ALA A 93 2.05 -3.67 14.79
N ARG A 94 2.16 -4.98 15.03
CA ARG A 94 1.17 -5.75 15.79
C ARG A 94 1.30 -5.61 17.31
N ASN A 95 2.47 -5.20 17.80
CA ASN A 95 2.82 -5.25 19.22
C ASN A 95 3.15 -3.88 19.82
N ARG A 96 3.28 -2.82 19.00
CA ARG A 96 3.73 -1.50 19.44
C ARG A 96 2.97 -0.38 18.72
N ASP A 97 2.02 0.20 19.44
CA ASP A 97 1.23 1.35 19.00
C ASP A 97 1.82 2.65 19.58
N LEU A 98 3.04 2.97 19.17
CA LEU A 98 3.67 4.24 19.59
C LEU A 98 3.30 5.39 18.66
N TRP A 99 3.35 5.16 17.35
CA TRP A 99 2.91 6.12 16.34
C TRP A 99 1.42 5.96 16.06
N PRO A 100 0.66 7.05 15.89
CA PRO A 100 -0.70 6.97 15.39
C PRO A 100 -0.76 6.34 14.00
N ASP A 101 -1.74 5.47 13.74
CA ASP A 101 -1.84 4.75 12.45
C ASP A 101 -1.96 5.71 11.25
N ALA A 102 -2.58 6.86 11.45
CA ALA A 102 -2.73 7.91 10.43
C ALA A 102 -1.40 8.38 9.83
N VAL A 103 -0.30 8.38 10.61
CA VAL A 103 1.00 8.87 10.15
C VAL A 103 1.94 7.77 9.68
N ARG A 104 1.63 6.50 9.95
CA ARG A 104 2.53 5.38 9.68
C ARG A 104 2.49 4.98 8.22
N VAL A 105 3.62 5.01 7.53
CA VAL A 105 3.72 4.59 6.14
C VAL A 105 4.90 3.64 5.97
N SER A 106 4.67 2.49 5.34
CA SER A 106 5.79 1.59 5.02
C SER A 106 6.72 2.29 4.04
N LEU A 107 8.03 2.08 4.18
CA LEU A 107 9.03 2.68 3.31
C LEU A 107 8.74 2.38 1.82
N ARG A 108 8.23 1.19 1.52
CA ARG A 108 7.86 0.76 0.16
C ARG A 108 6.83 1.69 -0.50
N LEU A 109 5.95 2.30 0.29
CA LEU A 109 4.83 3.12 -0.18
C LEU A 109 4.99 4.61 0.14
N ALA A 110 5.98 4.94 0.99
CA ALA A 110 6.20 6.28 1.50
C ALA A 110 6.23 7.33 0.41
N ARG A 111 6.98 7.06 -0.66
CA ARG A 111 7.11 7.95 -1.81
C ARG A 111 5.74 8.29 -2.42
N GLU A 112 5.01 7.28 -2.86
CA GLU A 112 3.75 7.46 -3.58
C GLU A 112 2.69 8.09 -2.68
N THR A 113 2.59 7.60 -1.44
CA THR A 113 1.66 8.11 -0.43
C THR A 113 1.89 9.60 -0.17
N ILE A 114 3.14 9.97 0.17
CA ILE A 114 3.48 11.36 0.50
C ILE A 114 3.27 12.24 -0.73
N LEU A 115 3.82 11.88 -1.89
CA LEU A 115 3.71 12.74 -3.08
C LEU A 115 2.26 12.95 -3.53
N ALA A 116 1.42 11.92 -3.47
CA ALA A 116 0.00 12.07 -3.80
C ALA A 116 -0.72 12.99 -2.79
N ASP A 117 -0.42 12.90 -1.48
CA ASP A 117 -1.05 13.75 -0.45
C ASP A 117 -0.70 15.23 -0.66
N LEU A 118 0.55 15.45 -1.06
CA LEU A 118 1.07 16.78 -1.31
C LEU A 118 0.50 17.40 -2.60
N ARG A 119 0.39 16.62 -3.68
CA ARG A 119 -0.13 17.08 -4.98
C ARG A 119 -1.61 17.40 -4.93
N GLU A 120 -2.41 16.52 -4.33
CA GLU A 120 -3.87 16.65 -4.34
C GLU A 120 -4.38 17.70 -3.35
N ARG A 121 -3.49 18.22 -2.47
CA ARG A 121 -3.85 19.13 -1.36
C ARG A 121 -5.02 18.63 -0.53
N LYS A 122 -5.25 17.31 -0.51
CA LYS A 122 -6.28 16.69 0.31
C LYS A 122 -5.93 16.87 1.78
N GLU A 123 -6.99 16.94 2.59
CA GLU A 123 -6.87 16.91 4.04
C GLU A 123 -6.17 15.61 4.44
N THR A 124 -5.09 15.74 5.20
CA THR A 124 -4.48 14.59 5.85
C THR A 124 -5.44 14.09 6.92
N LEU A 125 -5.51 12.77 7.09
CA LEU A 125 -6.26 12.21 8.21
C LEU A 125 -5.78 12.80 9.54
N PRO A 126 -6.71 13.10 10.47
CA PRO A 126 -6.31 13.55 11.79
C PRO A 126 -5.46 12.48 12.48
N LEU A 127 -4.57 12.90 13.37
CA LEU A 127 -3.75 11.99 14.18
C LEU A 127 -4.59 11.03 15.04
N THR A 128 -5.87 11.35 15.24
CA THR A 128 -6.85 10.55 15.98
C THR A 128 -7.63 9.59 15.09
N ALA A 129 -7.35 9.53 13.78
CA ALA A 129 -8.09 8.67 12.87
C ALA A 129 -7.96 7.20 13.28
N ALA A 130 -9.08 6.50 13.33
CA ALA A 130 -9.14 5.09 13.65
C ALA A 130 -8.59 4.23 12.48
N ALA A 131 -8.21 2.99 12.77
CA ALA A 131 -7.59 2.11 11.78
C ALA A 131 -8.46 1.86 10.53
N ASP A 132 -9.78 1.81 10.70
CA ASP A 132 -10.76 1.69 9.62
C ASP A 132 -10.85 2.97 8.77
N GLU A 133 -10.79 4.15 9.38
CA GLU A 133 -10.70 5.43 8.67
C GLU A 133 -9.38 5.53 7.88
N VAL A 134 -8.26 5.13 8.49
CA VAL A 134 -6.94 5.04 7.86
C VAL A 134 -6.96 4.10 6.66
N PHE A 135 -7.56 2.93 6.83
CA PHE A 135 -7.74 1.95 5.76
C PHE A 135 -8.60 2.53 4.64
N ALA A 136 -9.80 3.04 4.92
CA ALA A 136 -10.71 3.58 3.90
C ALA A 136 -10.07 4.72 3.12
N HIS A 137 -9.37 5.63 3.80
CA HIS A 137 -8.65 6.73 3.16
C HIS A 137 -7.56 6.25 2.20
N ARG A 138 -6.77 5.24 2.60
CA ARG A 138 -5.74 4.65 1.74
C ARG A 138 -6.35 3.94 0.54
N VAL A 139 -7.40 3.15 0.75
CA VAL A 139 -8.11 2.42 -0.30
C VAL A 139 -8.63 3.38 -1.37
N ILE A 140 -9.33 4.44 -0.97
CA ILE A 140 -9.89 5.44 -1.89
C ILE A 140 -8.80 6.12 -2.73
N ARG A 141 -7.62 6.40 -2.14
CA ARG A 141 -6.54 7.09 -2.83
C ARG A 141 -5.87 6.24 -3.91
N THR A 142 -5.74 4.94 -3.66
CA THR A 142 -5.09 4.03 -4.60
C THR A 142 -5.91 3.84 -5.89
N LEU A 143 -7.21 4.09 -5.85
CA LEU A 143 -8.14 3.80 -6.95
C LEU A 143 -8.25 4.90 -8.00
N SER A 144 -7.21 5.72 -8.15
CA SER A 144 -7.18 6.81 -9.13
C SER A 144 -6.95 6.27 -10.54
N GLY A 145 -7.97 5.68 -11.16
CA GLY A 145 -7.98 5.14 -12.52
C GLY A 145 -9.42 5.01 -13.05
N PRO A 146 -9.63 4.69 -14.34
CA PRO A 146 -10.97 4.39 -14.85
C PRO A 146 -11.57 3.21 -14.07
N PRO A 147 -12.90 3.21 -13.85
CA PRO A 147 -13.55 2.18 -13.05
C PRO A 147 -13.31 0.80 -13.68
N ILE A 148 -12.85 -0.13 -12.85
CA ILE A 148 -12.83 -1.56 -13.17
C ILE A 148 -14.26 -2.05 -12.97
N GLY A 149 -14.78 -2.85 -13.91
CA GLY A 149 -16.12 -3.39 -13.83
C GLY A 149 -16.26 -4.37 -12.67
N ARG A 150 -15.63 -5.54 -12.78
CA ARG A 150 -15.78 -6.62 -11.79
C ARG A 150 -14.52 -7.46 -11.65
N VAL A 151 -14.28 -7.94 -10.43
CA VAL A 151 -13.15 -8.82 -10.08
C VAL A 151 -13.67 -10.20 -9.66
N ALA A 152 -13.17 -11.26 -10.27
CA ALA A 152 -13.38 -12.63 -9.80
C ALA A 152 -12.28 -13.01 -8.79
N ILE A 153 -12.65 -13.55 -7.63
CA ILE A 153 -11.72 -14.03 -6.60
C ILE A 153 -11.82 -15.56 -6.56
N ILE A 154 -10.77 -16.25 -6.97
CA ILE A 154 -10.67 -17.72 -6.98
C ILE A 154 -9.70 -18.13 -5.87
N THR A 155 -10.22 -18.62 -4.75
CA THR A 155 -9.40 -19.09 -3.62
C THR A 155 -10.14 -20.16 -2.84
N PRO A 156 -9.46 -21.22 -2.37
CA PRO A 156 -10.06 -22.18 -1.43
C PRO A 156 -10.15 -21.60 0.00
N ASP A 157 -9.46 -20.49 0.30
CA ASP A 157 -9.47 -19.86 1.62
C ASP A 157 -10.66 -18.88 1.74
N ALA A 158 -11.69 -19.33 2.46
CA ALA A 158 -12.88 -18.54 2.72
C ALA A 158 -12.61 -17.23 3.48
N ALA A 159 -11.59 -17.18 4.35
CA ALA A 159 -11.22 -15.98 5.09
C ALA A 159 -10.52 -14.96 4.17
N LEU A 160 -9.61 -15.43 3.30
CA LEU A 160 -8.99 -14.58 2.28
C LEU A 160 -10.05 -14.04 1.31
N ARG A 161 -10.94 -14.90 0.81
CA ARG A 161 -12.04 -14.49 -0.08
C ARG A 161 -12.89 -13.39 0.53
N LYS A 162 -13.29 -13.57 1.80
CA LYS A 162 -14.08 -12.57 2.54
C LYS A 162 -13.32 -11.25 2.69
N SER A 163 -12.05 -11.30 3.06
CA SER A 163 -11.21 -10.11 3.25
C SER A 163 -11.02 -9.33 1.94
N LEU A 164 -10.75 -10.03 0.85
CA LEU A 164 -10.63 -9.41 -0.49
C LEU A 164 -11.95 -8.82 -0.97
N SER A 165 -13.06 -9.54 -0.80
CA SER A 165 -14.40 -9.03 -1.17
C SER A 165 -14.74 -7.75 -0.39
N GLN A 166 -14.40 -7.71 0.90
CA GLN A 166 -14.57 -6.51 1.72
C GLN A 166 -13.68 -5.37 1.24
N LEU A 167 -12.39 -5.62 0.97
CA LEU A 167 -11.46 -4.62 0.42
C LEU A 167 -11.97 -4.03 -0.90
N LEU A 168 -12.41 -4.88 -1.84
CA LEU A 168 -12.97 -4.46 -3.12
C LEU A 168 -14.28 -3.69 -2.95
N THR A 169 -15.15 -4.11 -2.03
CA THR A 169 -16.39 -3.37 -1.73
C THR A 169 -16.09 -1.96 -1.20
N HIS A 170 -15.12 -1.82 -0.29
CA HIS A 170 -14.69 -0.49 0.20
C HIS A 170 -14.04 0.35 -0.90
N ALA A 171 -13.43 -0.29 -1.89
CA ALA A 171 -12.93 0.32 -3.10
C ALA A 171 -14.03 0.69 -4.11
N GLY A 172 -15.30 0.34 -3.86
CA GLY A 172 -16.37 0.52 -4.83
C GLY A 172 -16.27 -0.41 -6.05
N ILE A 173 -15.47 -1.48 -5.96
CA ILE A 173 -15.29 -2.49 -7.00
C ILE A 173 -16.20 -3.68 -6.71
N SER A 174 -16.98 -4.10 -7.71
CA SER A 174 -17.81 -5.29 -7.58
C SER A 174 -16.96 -6.56 -7.66
N SER A 175 -17.30 -7.58 -6.87
CA SER A 175 -16.57 -8.85 -6.88
C SER A 175 -17.49 -10.06 -6.92
N VAL A 176 -16.99 -11.15 -7.49
CA VAL A 176 -17.59 -12.49 -7.41
C VAL A 176 -16.56 -13.46 -6.84
N GLY A 177 -16.98 -14.38 -5.99
CA GLY A 177 -16.08 -15.30 -5.29
C GLY A 177 -16.34 -16.75 -5.67
N HIS A 178 -15.27 -17.49 -5.93
CA HIS A 178 -15.29 -18.92 -6.26
C HIS A 178 -14.30 -19.67 -5.37
N ASP A 179 -14.58 -20.95 -5.11
CA ASP A 179 -13.55 -21.91 -4.72
C ASP A 179 -12.68 -22.25 -5.95
N LEU A 180 -11.72 -23.18 -5.81
CA LEU A 180 -10.92 -23.62 -6.96
C LEU A 180 -11.82 -24.19 -8.06
N LEU A 181 -11.57 -23.76 -9.29
CA LEU A 181 -12.35 -24.18 -10.44
C LEU A 181 -11.86 -25.54 -10.92
N THR A 182 -12.74 -26.53 -10.88
CA THR A 182 -12.41 -27.92 -11.28
C THR A 182 -13.27 -28.43 -12.44
N GLY A 183 -14.17 -27.61 -12.98
CA GLY A 183 -15.06 -27.96 -14.09
C GLY A 183 -16.15 -26.91 -14.35
N THR A 184 -17.12 -27.29 -15.19
CA THR A 184 -18.12 -26.44 -15.87
C THR A 184 -19.23 -25.85 -14.99
N GLU A 185 -19.01 -25.67 -13.69
CA GLU A 185 -20.09 -25.24 -12.77
C GLU A 185 -20.31 -23.73 -12.75
N ALA A 186 -19.37 -22.94 -13.27
CA ALA A 186 -19.49 -21.50 -13.37
C ALA A 186 -19.85 -21.09 -14.81
N GLU A 187 -20.82 -20.19 -14.94
CA GLU A 187 -21.12 -19.55 -16.23
C GLU A 187 -20.12 -18.41 -16.48
N PRO A 188 -19.68 -18.20 -17.75
CA PRO A 188 -18.83 -17.08 -18.11
C PRO A 188 -19.51 -15.76 -17.73
N ASP A 189 -18.77 -14.87 -17.06
CA ASP A 189 -19.21 -13.50 -16.79
C ASP A 189 -18.30 -12.53 -17.56
N GLU A 190 -18.79 -12.05 -18.70
CA GLU A 190 -18.07 -11.10 -19.56
C GLU A 190 -17.83 -9.74 -18.88
N ALA A 191 -18.50 -9.45 -17.75
CA ALA A 191 -18.28 -8.23 -16.98
C ALA A 191 -17.03 -8.30 -16.08
N VAL A 192 -16.40 -9.47 -15.95
CA VAL A 192 -15.15 -9.65 -15.18
C VAL A 192 -13.97 -9.12 -15.99
N ASP A 193 -13.33 -8.07 -15.46
CA ASP A 193 -12.12 -7.50 -16.04
C ASP A 193 -10.84 -8.11 -15.48
N ILE A 194 -10.88 -8.60 -14.22
CA ILE A 194 -9.71 -9.12 -13.50
C ILE A 194 -10.06 -10.39 -12.73
N VAL A 195 -9.18 -11.39 -12.80
CA VAL A 195 -9.23 -12.61 -11.99
C VAL A 195 -8.09 -12.59 -10.98
N LEU A 196 -8.41 -12.70 -9.70
CA LEU A 196 -7.44 -12.91 -8.62
C LEU A 196 -7.43 -14.39 -8.24
N HIS A 197 -6.33 -15.06 -8.52
CA HIS A 197 -6.21 -16.50 -8.31
C HIS A 197 -5.24 -16.81 -7.17
N ASP A 198 -5.72 -17.52 -6.16
CA ASP A 198 -4.86 -18.04 -5.10
C ASP A 198 -3.92 -19.12 -5.63
N LEU A 199 -2.62 -18.93 -5.39
CA LEU A 199 -1.56 -19.82 -5.84
C LEU A 199 -1.03 -20.75 -4.74
N ASP A 200 -1.48 -20.61 -3.49
CA ASP A 200 -0.98 -21.43 -2.38
C ASP A 200 -1.98 -22.52 -1.95
N PRO A 201 -1.52 -23.77 -1.73
CA PRO A 201 -0.22 -24.30 -2.12
C PRO A 201 -0.14 -24.54 -3.64
N TRP A 202 1.02 -24.28 -4.23
CA TRP A 202 1.24 -24.53 -5.66
C TRP A 202 1.15 -26.03 -5.99
N GLY A 203 0.55 -26.35 -7.14
CA GLY A 203 0.47 -27.70 -7.67
C GLY A 203 -0.58 -27.88 -8.77
N ALA A 204 -0.73 -29.12 -9.24
CA ALA A 204 -1.56 -29.45 -10.40
C ALA A 204 -3.03 -29.02 -10.31
N TRP A 205 -3.59 -28.86 -9.10
CA TRP A 205 -4.97 -28.37 -8.93
C TRP A 205 -5.08 -26.87 -9.20
N ILE A 206 -4.06 -26.09 -8.83
CA ILE A 206 -3.99 -24.66 -9.12
C ILE A 206 -3.78 -24.45 -10.62
N GLU A 207 -2.89 -25.21 -11.27
CA GLU A 207 -2.67 -25.14 -12.72
C GLU A 207 -3.95 -25.41 -13.53
N ARG A 208 -4.73 -26.42 -13.13
CA ARG A 208 -6.02 -26.72 -13.76
C ARG A 208 -7.03 -25.61 -13.53
N SER A 209 -7.09 -25.08 -12.32
CA SER A 209 -7.98 -23.97 -11.97
C SER A 209 -7.63 -22.70 -12.75
N LEU A 210 -6.34 -22.39 -12.94
CA LEU A 210 -5.87 -21.28 -13.76
C LEU A 210 -6.27 -21.44 -15.23
N THR A 211 -6.07 -22.63 -15.78
CA THR A 211 -6.48 -22.94 -17.16
C THR A 211 -7.98 -22.75 -17.33
N HIS A 212 -8.78 -23.28 -16.40
CA HIS A 212 -10.23 -23.14 -16.47
C HIS A 212 -10.71 -21.71 -16.25
N ALA A 213 -10.05 -20.95 -15.37
CA ALA A 213 -10.34 -19.54 -15.18
C ALA A 213 -10.09 -18.73 -16.46
N ALA A 214 -9.04 -19.04 -17.21
CA ALA A 214 -8.75 -18.39 -18.49
C ALA A 214 -9.76 -18.75 -19.59
N GLU A 215 -10.34 -19.96 -19.56
CA GLU A 215 -11.45 -20.34 -20.44
C GLU A 215 -12.75 -19.61 -20.06
N LEU A 216 -13.02 -19.48 -18.76
CA LEU A 216 -14.23 -18.87 -18.23
C LEU A 216 -14.24 -17.34 -18.36
N TYR A 217 -13.07 -16.72 -18.27
CA TYR A 217 -12.87 -15.27 -18.32
C TYR A 217 -11.83 -14.89 -19.39
N PRO A 218 -12.09 -15.14 -20.69
CA PRO A 218 -11.09 -15.05 -21.75
C PRO A 218 -10.58 -13.63 -22.03
N PHE A 219 -11.29 -12.61 -21.55
CA PHE A 219 -10.92 -11.19 -21.70
C PHE A 219 -10.40 -10.57 -20.40
N ALA A 220 -10.45 -11.30 -19.28
CA ALA A 220 -10.01 -10.80 -18.00
C ALA A 220 -8.49 -10.91 -17.87
N GLU A 221 -7.87 -9.93 -17.22
CA GLU A 221 -6.49 -10.03 -16.79
C GLU A 221 -6.40 -10.93 -15.56
N SER A 222 -5.55 -11.95 -15.60
CA SER A 222 -5.39 -12.89 -14.49
C SER A 222 -4.15 -12.56 -13.67
N LYS A 223 -4.31 -12.40 -12.35
CA LYS A 223 -3.27 -12.08 -11.39
C LYS A 223 -3.23 -13.13 -10.29
N GLY A 224 -2.03 -13.54 -9.91
CA GLY A 224 -1.78 -14.54 -8.87
C GLY A 224 -1.68 -13.92 -7.48
N LEU A 225 -2.19 -14.62 -6.46
CA LEU A 225 -2.03 -14.28 -5.04
C LEU A 225 -1.15 -15.34 -4.37
N ALA A 226 0.01 -14.93 -3.86
CA ALA A 226 0.95 -15.83 -3.19
C ALA A 226 1.41 -15.26 -1.84
N SER A 227 1.65 -16.12 -0.85
CA SER A 227 2.10 -15.69 0.48
C SER A 227 3.53 -15.17 0.45
N MET A 228 4.42 -15.83 -0.29
CA MET A 228 5.79 -15.42 -0.54
C MET A 228 6.19 -15.77 -1.98
N PRO A 229 6.01 -14.84 -2.95
CA PRO A 229 6.47 -15.09 -4.31
C PRO A 229 7.99 -15.23 -4.34
N ASP A 230 8.49 -16.32 -4.91
CA ASP A 230 9.91 -16.55 -5.13
C ASP A 230 10.21 -16.82 -6.62
N ALA A 231 11.49 -16.96 -6.94
CA ALA A 231 11.94 -17.20 -8.31
C ALA A 231 11.49 -18.58 -8.85
N GLY A 232 11.23 -19.56 -7.97
CA GLY A 232 10.73 -20.88 -8.35
C GLY A 232 9.30 -20.78 -8.88
N LEU A 233 8.42 -20.16 -8.10
CA LEU A 233 7.02 -19.94 -8.51
C LEU A 233 6.92 -19.13 -9.81
N MET A 234 7.75 -18.09 -9.98
CA MET A 234 7.80 -17.31 -11.23
C MET A 234 8.20 -18.15 -12.44
N THR A 235 9.08 -19.14 -12.25
CA THR A 235 9.51 -20.05 -13.33
C THR A 235 8.39 -21.01 -13.71
N GLU A 236 7.66 -21.52 -12.72
CA GLU A 236 6.54 -22.45 -12.94
C GLU A 236 5.32 -21.76 -13.59
N LEU A 237 5.15 -20.45 -13.37
CA LEU A 237 4.07 -19.66 -13.96
C LEU A 237 4.38 -19.10 -15.36
N ALA A 238 5.60 -19.27 -15.87
CA ALA A 238 6.05 -18.59 -17.09
C ALA A 238 5.19 -18.87 -18.33
N ASP A 239 4.60 -20.07 -18.41
CA ASP A 239 3.74 -20.50 -19.51
C ASP A 239 2.23 -20.43 -19.19
N LEU A 240 1.87 -19.84 -18.04
CA LEU A 240 0.50 -19.77 -17.54
C LEU A 240 -0.08 -18.36 -17.69
N PRO A 241 -1.42 -18.22 -17.75
CA PRO A 241 -2.09 -16.94 -17.94
C PRO A 241 -2.09 -16.14 -16.63
N VAL A 242 -0.93 -15.74 -16.12
CA VAL A 242 -0.78 -14.88 -14.94
C VAL A 242 0.12 -13.71 -15.31
N SER A 243 -0.43 -12.50 -15.35
CA SER A 243 0.30 -11.29 -15.72
C SER A 243 1.16 -10.74 -14.58
N GLU A 244 0.76 -10.98 -13.34
CA GLU A 244 1.37 -10.40 -12.14
C GLU A 244 1.12 -11.28 -10.91
N ILE A 245 2.09 -11.33 -9.97
CA ILE A 245 1.91 -11.96 -8.66
C ILE A 245 1.86 -10.89 -7.56
N ILE A 246 0.79 -10.91 -6.79
CA ILE A 246 0.50 -10.01 -5.69
C ILE A 246 0.74 -10.75 -4.36
N PRO A 247 1.58 -10.22 -3.46
CA PRO A 247 1.76 -10.80 -2.13
C PRO A 247 0.46 -10.70 -1.30
N LYS A 248 -0.05 -11.83 -0.79
CA LYS A 248 -1.29 -11.87 0.02
C LYS A 248 -1.24 -10.94 1.24
N LEU A 249 -0.07 -10.85 1.87
CA LEU A 249 0.15 -10.02 3.06
C LEU A 249 0.19 -8.52 2.74
N ASP A 250 0.22 -8.15 1.46
CA ASP A 250 0.31 -6.78 1.00
C ASP A 250 -0.85 -6.40 0.07
N ALA A 251 -1.98 -7.13 0.16
CA ALA A 251 -3.11 -6.95 -0.74
C ALA A 251 -3.55 -5.48 -0.81
N VAL A 252 -3.67 -4.75 0.30
CA VAL A 252 -4.12 -3.34 0.26
C VAL A 252 -3.23 -2.47 -0.65
N ASN A 253 -1.92 -2.67 -0.60
CA ASN A 253 -0.98 -1.77 -1.25
C ASN A 253 -0.46 -2.30 -2.59
N ALA A 254 -0.55 -3.60 -2.83
CA ALA A 254 -0.15 -4.23 -4.08
C ALA A 254 -1.36 -4.56 -4.97
N LEU A 255 -2.50 -4.97 -4.39
CA LEU A 255 -3.70 -5.29 -5.16
C LEU A 255 -4.33 -4.04 -5.74
N LEU A 256 -4.64 -3.03 -4.93
CA LEU A 256 -5.39 -1.88 -5.42
C LEU A 256 -4.69 -1.14 -6.59
N PRO A 257 -3.36 -0.91 -6.58
CA PRO A 257 -2.70 -0.34 -7.76
C PRO A 257 -2.69 -1.30 -8.95
N ALA A 258 -2.52 -2.60 -8.71
CA ALA A 258 -2.58 -3.61 -9.77
C ALA A 258 -3.97 -3.69 -10.42
N LEU A 259 -5.01 -3.33 -9.68
CA LEU A 259 -6.38 -3.27 -10.16
C LEU A 259 -6.62 -2.02 -11.04
N THR A 260 -5.98 -0.88 -10.75
CA THR A 260 -6.18 0.33 -11.57
C THR A 260 -5.52 0.25 -12.93
N ARG A 261 -6.26 0.49 -14.02
CA ARG A 261 -5.66 0.67 -15.35
C ARG A 261 -4.86 1.99 -15.37
N PRO A 262 -3.67 2.02 -15.98
CA PRO A 262 -2.98 3.28 -16.22
C PRO A 262 -3.88 4.18 -17.09
N ALA A 263 -4.02 5.44 -16.67
CA ALA A 263 -4.80 6.46 -17.37
C ALA A 263 -4.22 6.82 -18.74
#